data_AF-A0A7C3V2D4-F1
#
_entry.id   AF-A0A7C3V2D4-F1
#
_cell.length_a   1.000
_cell.length_b   1.000
_cell.length_c   1.000
_cell.angle_alpha   90.00
_cell.angle_beta   90.00
_cell.angle_gamma   90.00
#
_symmetry.space_group_name_H-M   'P 1'
#
loop_
_entity.id
_entity.type
_entity.pdbx_description
1 polymer ?
#
loop_
_entity_poly.entity_id
_entity_poly.type
_entity_poly.pdbx_seq_one_letter_code
_entity_poly.pdbx_strand_id
1 'polypeptide(L)'
;MNRENIEIKKLTLSEKIKMAKNPNTSLTMLKTLANEENLKLKAWIAKHPKSDAELLETLSKHEDPIVKSVVANNPNTSGKTLAKLAESKDVIVLLSVAGNTNTPTFVLEELAKHENEIIKNKAQQTLKKNKVTK
;
A
#
# COMPACT_ATOMS: atom_id res chain seq x y z
N MET A 1 1.32 17.12 -22.82
CA MET A 1 1.05 17.34 -21.37
C MET A 1 -0.38 17.86 -21.25
N ASN A 2 -1.27 17.16 -20.54
CA ASN A 2 -2.68 17.58 -20.37
C ASN A 2 -2.78 18.79 -19.40
N ARG A 3 -3.87 19.56 -19.47
CA ARG A 3 -4.08 20.77 -18.62
C ARG A 3 -4.00 20.46 -17.13
N GLU A 4 -4.51 19.30 -16.72
CA GLU A 4 -4.49 18.83 -15.33
C GLU A 4 -3.06 18.72 -14.77
N ASN A 5 -2.09 18.22 -15.55
CA ASN A 5 -0.69 18.12 -15.11
C ASN A 5 -0.02 19.51 -14.95
N ILE A 6 -0.49 20.54 -15.66
CA ILE A 6 0.05 21.90 -15.55
C ILE A 6 -0.46 22.56 -14.26
N GLU A 7 -1.72 22.35 -13.90
CA GLU A 7 -2.30 22.91 -12.68
C GLU A 7 -1.69 22.28 -11.42
N ILE A 8 -1.48 20.96 -11.40
CA ILE A 8 -0.88 20.28 -10.24
C ILE A 8 0.54 20.77 -9.95
N LYS A 9 1.33 21.08 -10.98
CA LYS A 9 2.71 21.59 -10.80
C LYS A 9 2.76 22.95 -10.10
N LYS A 10 1.69 23.73 -10.17
CA LYS A 10 1.59 25.04 -9.51
C LYS A 10 1.13 24.95 -8.05
N LEU A 11 0.58 23.80 -7.64
CA LEU A 11 0.11 23.59 -6.28
C LEU A 11 1.27 23.43 -5.30
N THR A 12 1.08 23.98 -4.11
CA THR A 12 1.95 23.73 -2.96
C THR A 12 1.83 22.27 -2.51
N LEU A 13 2.84 21.78 -1.80
CA LEU A 13 2.79 20.44 -1.20
C LEU A 13 1.58 20.26 -0.26
N SER A 14 1.19 21.32 0.46
CA SER A 14 0.02 21.30 1.36
C SER A 14 -1.28 21.05 0.59
N GLU A 15 -1.47 21.73 -0.55
CA GLU A 15 -2.63 21.54 -1.41
C GLU A 15 -2.65 20.13 -2.04
N LYS A 16 -1.49 19.64 -2.52
CA LYS A 16 -1.34 18.27 -3.02
C LYS A 16 -1.72 17.23 -1.96
N ILE A 17 -1.29 17.42 -0.71
CA ILE A 17 -1.66 16.55 0.41
C ILE A 17 -3.17 16.64 0.72
N LYS A 18 -3.76 17.83 0.69
CA LYS A 18 -5.22 17.99 0.87
C LYS A 18 -5.99 17.21 -0.20
N MET A 19 -5.53 17.25 -1.45
CA MET A 19 -6.12 16.45 -2.54
C MET A 19 -5.96 14.95 -2.29
N ALA A 20 -4.75 14.48 -1.95
CA ALA A 20 -4.52 13.05 -1.67
C ALA A 20 -5.31 12.54 -0.44
N LYS A 21 -5.72 13.43 0.48
CA LYS A 21 -6.58 13.08 1.61
C LYS A 21 -8.08 13.11 1.28
N ASN A 22 -8.48 13.80 0.21
CA ASN A 22 -9.87 13.96 -0.15
C ASN A 22 -10.39 12.67 -0.82
N PRO A 23 -11.35 11.94 -0.23
CA PRO A 23 -11.85 10.66 -0.76
C PRO A 23 -12.48 10.77 -2.16
N ASN A 24 -12.85 11.98 -2.57
CA ASN A 24 -13.44 12.24 -3.89
C ASN A 24 -12.40 12.43 -4.99
N THR A 25 -11.12 12.60 -4.65
CA THR A 25 -10.03 12.75 -5.63
C THR A 25 -10.01 11.58 -6.59
N SER A 26 -9.95 11.87 -7.90
CA SER A 26 -10.01 10.85 -8.94
C SER A 26 -8.72 10.03 -8.99
N LEU A 27 -8.82 8.79 -9.48
CA LEU A 27 -7.66 7.92 -9.67
C LEU A 27 -6.62 8.56 -10.61
N THR A 28 -7.04 9.20 -11.69
CA THR A 28 -6.14 9.92 -12.60
C THR A 28 -5.35 11.00 -11.87
N MET A 29 -6.00 11.78 -11.01
CA MET A 29 -5.35 12.80 -10.20
C MET A 29 -4.34 12.19 -9.22
N LEU A 30 -4.69 11.09 -8.57
CA LEU A 30 -3.77 10.35 -7.68
C LEU A 30 -2.54 9.83 -8.44
N LYS A 31 -2.73 9.27 -9.64
CA LYS A 31 -1.63 8.81 -10.51
C LYS A 31 -0.71 9.96 -10.88
N THR A 32 -1.24 11.14 -11.18
CA THR A 32 -0.39 12.32 -11.46
C THR A 32 0.38 12.76 -10.22
N LEU A 33 -0.28 12.86 -9.06
CA LEU A 33 0.38 13.26 -7.80
C LEU A 33 1.46 12.27 -7.35
N ALA A 34 1.34 10.99 -7.71
CA ALA A 34 2.29 9.95 -7.33
C ALA A 34 3.68 10.11 -7.98
N ASN A 35 3.80 10.89 -9.04
CA ASN A 35 5.08 11.19 -9.69
C ASN A 35 5.99 12.12 -8.86
N GLU A 36 5.45 12.78 -7.85
CA GLU A 36 6.22 13.63 -6.93
C GLU A 36 6.99 12.75 -5.93
N GLU A 37 8.21 13.16 -5.54
CA GLU A 37 9.07 12.36 -4.65
C GLU A 37 8.66 12.42 -3.16
N ASN A 38 7.72 13.29 -2.78
CA ASN A 38 7.43 13.51 -1.37
C ASN A 38 6.82 12.27 -0.67
N LEU A 39 7.53 11.75 0.34
CA LEU A 39 7.15 10.58 1.13
C LEU A 39 5.73 10.67 1.71
N LYS A 40 5.42 11.81 2.35
CA LYS A 40 4.12 12.03 3.01
C LYS A 40 2.98 12.02 1.99
N LEU A 41 3.20 12.63 0.83
CA LEU A 41 2.22 12.59 -0.27
C LEU A 41 2.01 11.17 -0.79
N LYS A 42 3.09 10.42 -1.06
CA LYS A 42 3.00 9.02 -1.52
C LYS A 42 2.30 8.13 -0.51
N ALA A 43 2.52 8.32 0.80
CA ALA A 43 1.81 7.59 1.84
C ALA A 43 0.30 7.90 1.84
N TRP A 44 -0.11 9.15 1.66
CA TRP A 44 -1.53 9.49 1.54
C TRP A 44 -2.16 8.89 0.29
N ILE A 45 -1.45 8.91 -0.84
CA ILE A 45 -1.90 8.27 -2.08
C ILE A 45 -2.02 6.76 -1.87
N ALA A 46 -1.02 6.09 -1.30
CA ALA A 46 -1.07 4.65 -1.03
C ALA A 46 -2.22 4.28 -0.08
N LYS A 47 -2.59 5.13 0.88
CA LYS A 47 -3.71 4.91 1.79
C LYS A 47 -5.08 5.15 1.15
N HIS A 48 -5.13 5.85 0.02
CA HIS A 48 -6.40 6.31 -0.54
C HIS A 48 -7.28 5.14 -1.01
N PRO A 49 -8.60 5.16 -0.74
CA PRO A 49 -9.50 4.04 -1.07
C PRO A 49 -9.70 3.83 -2.57
N LYS A 50 -9.45 4.87 -3.39
CA LYS A 50 -9.48 4.78 -4.86
C LYS A 50 -8.13 4.43 -5.49
N SER A 51 -7.08 4.23 -4.71
CA SER A 51 -5.80 3.78 -5.27
C SER A 51 -5.95 2.35 -5.75
N ASP A 52 -5.74 2.16 -7.05
CA ASP A 52 -5.90 0.88 -7.72
C ASP A 52 -4.64 0.01 -7.56
N ALA A 53 -4.77 -1.26 -7.93
CA ALA A 53 -3.68 -2.23 -7.80
C ALA A 53 -2.42 -1.82 -8.59
N GLU A 54 -2.57 -1.17 -9.75
CA GLU A 54 -1.46 -0.70 -10.59
C GLU A 54 -0.68 0.44 -9.93
N LEU A 55 -1.39 1.45 -9.40
CA LEU A 55 -0.77 2.54 -8.66
C LEU A 55 -0.08 2.01 -7.40
N LEU A 56 -0.71 1.08 -6.70
CA LEU A 56 -0.14 0.45 -5.50
C LEU A 56 1.11 -0.40 -5.83
N GLU A 57 1.13 -1.15 -6.93
CA GLU A 57 2.35 -1.84 -7.41
C GLU A 57 3.46 -0.86 -7.77
N THR A 58 3.12 0.32 -8.29
CA THR A 58 4.13 1.36 -8.56
C THR A 58 4.71 1.91 -7.26
N LEU A 59 3.86 2.23 -6.28
CA LEU A 59 4.29 2.76 -4.98
C LEU A 59 5.00 1.71 -4.11
N SER A 60 4.74 0.41 -4.30
CA SER A 60 5.40 -0.66 -3.54
C SER A 60 6.91 -0.76 -3.82
N LYS A 61 7.37 -0.18 -4.93
CA LYS A 61 8.79 -0.15 -5.33
C LYS A 61 9.58 0.96 -4.66
N HIS A 62 8.90 1.86 -3.94
CA HIS A 62 9.54 2.94 -3.21
C HIS A 62 10.52 2.38 -2.16
N GLU A 63 11.65 3.02 -1.89
CA GLU A 63 12.65 2.52 -0.93
C GLU A 63 12.13 2.55 0.52
N ASP A 64 11.46 3.64 0.89
CA ASP A 64 10.94 3.90 2.23
C ASP A 64 9.96 2.82 2.73
N PRO A 65 10.26 2.16 3.87
CA PRO A 65 9.41 1.12 4.45
C PRO A 65 8.03 1.59 4.89
N ILE A 66 7.86 2.88 5.24
CA ILE A 66 6.55 3.43 5.62
C ILE A 66 5.65 3.41 4.38
N VAL A 67 6.12 3.87 3.22
CA VAL A 67 5.34 3.82 1.97
C VAL A 67 4.97 2.37 1.64
N LYS A 68 5.93 1.43 1.69
CA LYS A 68 5.67 0.00 1.46
C LYS A 68 4.63 -0.58 2.42
N SER A 69 4.70 -0.24 3.71
CA SER A 69 3.76 -0.73 4.72
C SER A 69 2.34 -0.21 4.47
N VAL A 70 2.20 1.05 4.06
CA VAL A 70 0.90 1.65 3.72
C VAL A 70 0.32 1.01 2.47
N VAL A 71 1.15 0.73 1.46
CA VAL A 71 0.74 -0.05 0.30
C VAL A 71 0.27 -1.43 0.75
N ALA A 72 1.06 -2.18 1.52
CA ALA A 72 0.68 -3.50 1.99
C ALA A 72 -0.62 -3.52 2.82
N ASN A 73 -0.93 -2.45 3.55
CA ASN A 73 -2.16 -2.34 4.35
C ASN A 73 -3.40 -1.95 3.50
N ASN A 74 -3.22 -1.45 2.27
CA ASN A 74 -4.36 -1.06 1.45
C ASN A 74 -5.14 -2.31 0.95
N PRO A 75 -6.48 -2.37 1.13
CA PRO A 75 -7.30 -3.51 0.71
C PRO A 75 -7.40 -3.69 -0.81
N ASN A 76 -6.97 -2.73 -1.62
CA ASN A 76 -6.88 -2.86 -3.08
C ASN A 76 -5.52 -3.41 -3.54
N THR A 77 -4.56 -3.61 -2.63
CA THR A 77 -3.26 -4.16 -2.99
C THR A 77 -3.41 -5.61 -3.43
N SER A 78 -2.86 -5.89 -4.61
CA SER A 78 -2.95 -7.22 -5.21
C SER A 78 -2.13 -8.25 -4.43
N GLY A 79 -2.56 -9.52 -4.48
CA GLY A 79 -1.80 -10.62 -3.89
C GLY A 79 -0.38 -10.75 -4.48
N LYS A 80 -0.20 -10.42 -5.76
CA LYS A 80 1.12 -10.39 -6.42
C LYS A 80 2.03 -9.33 -5.80
N THR A 81 1.52 -8.13 -5.55
CA THR A 81 2.28 -7.06 -4.90
C THR A 81 2.60 -7.41 -3.45
N LEU A 82 1.65 -8.02 -2.73
CA LEU A 82 1.84 -8.48 -1.35
C LEU A 82 2.90 -9.57 -1.24
N ALA A 83 2.94 -10.51 -2.19
CA ALA A 83 3.99 -11.54 -2.26
C ALA A 83 5.38 -10.92 -2.41
N LYS A 84 5.56 -9.94 -3.30
CA LYS A 84 6.83 -9.22 -3.43
C LYS A 84 7.20 -8.46 -2.15
N LEU A 85 6.23 -7.83 -1.48
CA LEU A 85 6.47 -7.09 -0.24
C LEU A 85 6.82 -8.01 0.94
N ALA A 86 6.45 -9.29 0.89
CA ALA A 86 6.81 -10.30 1.89
C ALA A 86 8.32 -10.62 1.91
N GLU A 87 9.07 -10.22 0.88
CA GLU A 87 10.53 -10.35 0.83
C GLU A 87 11.26 -9.22 1.59
N SER A 88 10.52 -8.24 2.11
CA SER A 88 11.08 -7.14 2.90
C SER A 88 11.68 -7.62 4.22
N LYS A 89 12.76 -6.97 4.65
CA LYS A 89 13.34 -7.17 6.00
C LYS A 89 12.69 -6.28 7.06
N ASP A 90 11.83 -5.35 6.64
CA ASP A 90 11.20 -4.38 7.52
C ASP A 90 9.97 -4.98 8.20
N VAL A 91 10.04 -5.12 9.53
CA VAL A 91 8.97 -5.71 10.35
C VAL A 91 7.61 -5.04 10.10
N ILE A 92 7.58 -3.72 9.90
CA ILE A 92 6.33 -2.98 9.65
C ILE A 92 5.67 -3.34 8.31
N VAL A 93 6.48 -3.68 7.30
CA VAL A 93 6.00 -4.10 5.98
C VAL A 93 5.46 -5.51 6.10
N LEU A 94 6.23 -6.44 6.69
CA LEU A 94 5.81 -7.82 6.91
C LEU A 94 4.54 -7.92 7.75
N LEU A 95 4.40 -7.09 8.79
CA LEU A 95 3.20 -7.04 9.62
C LEU A 95 1.98 -6.57 8.82
N SER A 96 2.16 -5.61 7.92
CA SER A 96 1.10 -5.11 7.05
C SER A 96 0.68 -6.16 6.02
N VAL A 97 1.66 -6.88 5.43
CA VAL A 97 1.40 -8.02 4.55
C VAL A 97 0.66 -9.12 5.29
N ALA A 98 1.13 -9.52 6.48
CA ALA A 98 0.48 -10.53 7.31
C ALA A 98 -0.97 -10.14 7.69
N GLY A 99 -1.28 -8.85 7.76
CA GLY A 99 -2.59 -8.34 8.10
C GLY A 99 -3.56 -8.15 6.94
N ASN A 100 -3.11 -8.21 5.69
CA ASN A 100 -3.96 -7.98 4.53
C ASN A 100 -4.65 -9.28 4.09
N THR A 101 -5.97 -9.24 3.93
CA THR A 101 -6.79 -10.40 3.54
C THR A 101 -6.54 -10.85 2.10
N ASN A 102 -6.01 -9.98 1.23
CA ASN A 102 -5.62 -10.34 -0.13
C ASN A 102 -4.25 -11.02 -0.20
N THR A 103 -3.52 -11.11 0.91
CA THR A 103 -2.22 -11.78 0.93
C THR A 103 -2.41 -13.25 0.56
N PRO A 104 -1.65 -13.77 -0.42
CA PRO A 104 -1.78 -15.16 -0.85
C PRO A 104 -1.58 -16.13 0.32
N THR A 105 -2.32 -17.23 0.32
CA THR A 105 -2.29 -18.22 1.41
C THR A 105 -0.88 -18.73 1.67
N PHE A 106 -0.10 -19.04 0.63
CA PHE A 106 1.28 -19.55 0.79
C PHE A 106 2.19 -18.53 1.50
N VAL A 107 2.05 -17.23 1.20
CA VAL A 107 2.80 -16.16 1.87
C VAL A 107 2.40 -16.07 3.35
N LEU A 108 1.10 -16.17 3.66
CA LEU A 108 0.66 -16.18 5.04
C LEU A 108 1.14 -17.42 5.80
N GLU A 109 1.22 -18.59 5.15
CA GLU A 109 1.75 -19.82 5.73
C GLU A 109 3.26 -19.73 6.04
N GLU A 110 4.02 -19.04 5.20
CA GLU A 110 5.42 -18.71 5.45
C GLU A 110 5.55 -17.74 6.64
N LEU A 111 4.80 -16.62 6.63
CA LEU A 111 4.82 -15.64 7.71
C LEU A 111 4.30 -16.20 9.05
N ALA A 112 3.43 -17.21 9.02
CA ALA A 112 2.95 -17.93 10.22
C ALA A 112 4.02 -18.79 10.90
N LYS A 113 5.21 -18.94 10.28
CA LYS A 113 6.39 -19.61 10.83
C LYS A 113 7.52 -18.63 11.17
N HIS A 114 7.29 -17.32 11.00
CA HIS A 114 8.29 -16.28 11.23
C HIS A 114 8.72 -16.22 12.70
N GLU A 115 9.99 -15.95 12.97
CA GLU A 115 10.58 -15.89 14.32
C GLU A 115 9.96 -14.79 15.20
N ASN A 116 9.65 -13.65 14.58
CA ASN A 116 8.92 -12.57 15.23
C ASN A 116 7.47 -12.99 15.51
N GLU A 117 7.15 -13.19 16.79
CA GLU A 117 5.83 -13.62 17.25
C GLU A 117 4.68 -12.70 16.82
N ILE A 118 4.91 -11.39 16.65
CA ILE A 118 3.85 -10.46 16.22
C ILE A 118 3.45 -10.74 14.76
N ILE A 119 4.44 -10.94 13.88
CA ILE A 119 4.21 -11.29 12.46
C ILE A 119 3.51 -12.64 12.36
N LYS A 120 4.05 -13.65 13.08
CA LYS A 120 3.50 -15.01 13.14
C LYS A 120 2.04 -15.02 13.58
N ASN A 121 1.73 -14.40 14.71
CA ASN A 121 0.37 -14.37 15.24
C ASN A 121 -0.59 -13.62 14.30
N LYS A 122 -0.13 -12.52 13.67
CA LYS A 122 -0.94 -11.78 12.71
C LYS A 122 -1.27 -12.63 11.47
N ALA A 123 -0.28 -13.30 10.90
CA ALA A 123 -0.46 -14.16 9.73
C ALA A 123 -1.43 -15.32 10.03
N GLN A 124 -1.29 -15.97 11.18
CA GLN A 124 -2.20 -17.03 11.62
C GLN A 124 -3.65 -16.53 11.80
N GLN A 125 -3.85 -15.32 12.34
CA GLN A 125 -5.17 -14.72 12.43
C GLN A 125 -5.78 -14.46 11.07
N THR A 126 -5.01 -13.91 10.13
CA THR A 126 -5.47 -13.63 8.76
C THR A 126 -5.79 -14.93 8.00
N LEU A 127 -4.97 -15.98 8.14
CA LEU A 127 -5.28 -17.32 7.60
C LEU A 127 -6.61 -17.86 8.09
N LYS A 128 -6.88 -17.76 9.41
CA LYS A 128 -8.15 -18.19 10.00
C LYS A 128 -9.32 -17.40 9.41
N LYS A 129 -9.20 -16.07 9.28
CA LYS A 129 -10.23 -15.23 8.66
C LYS A 129 -10.51 -15.61 7.21
N ASN A 130 -9.47 -15.78 6.40
CA ASN A 130 -9.59 -16.13 4.99
C ASN A 130 -10.24 -17.50 4.74
N LYS A 131 -10.16 -18.43 5.71
CA LYS A 131 -10.84 -19.74 5.67
C LYS A 131 -12.32 -19.68 6.03
N VAL A 132 -12.75 -18.66 6.77
CA VAL A 132 -14.17 -18.49 7.19
C VAL A 132 -14.98 -17.75 6.13
N THR A 133 -14.34 -16.87 5.36
CA THR A 133 -14.99 -16.00 4.37
C THR A 133 -15.01 -16.58 2.95
N LYS A 134 -14.49 -17.79 2.73
CA LYS A 134 -14.48 -18.51 1.45
C LYS A 134 -15.19 -19.84 1.61
#